data_AF-A0A3D1SMH5-F1
#
_entry.id   AF-A0A3D1SMH5-F1
#
_cell.length_a   1.000
_cell.length_b   1.000
_cell.length_c   1.000
_cell.angle_alpha   90.00
_cell.angle_beta   90.00
_cell.angle_gamma   90.00
#
_symmetry.space_group_name_H-M   'P 1'
#
loop_
_entity.id
_entity.type
_entity.pdbx_description
1 polymer ?
#
loop_
_entity_poly.entity_id
_entity_poly.type
_entity_poly.pdbx_seq_one_letter_code
_entity_poly.pdbx_strand_id
1 'polypeptide(L)' 'MPGTTFYQGHSDNVFAVAWSPDGRFIASGSRDNTVQVWNATTGT' A
#
# COMPACT_ATOMS: atom_id res chain seq x y z
N MET A 1 19.08 1.64 -9.41
CA MET A 1 17.90 1.14 -10.13
C MET A 1 16.70 1.80 -9.48
N PRO A 2 15.67 2.27 -10.21
CA PRO A 2 14.47 2.80 -9.56
C PRO A 2 13.92 1.66 -8.69
N GLY A 3 14.06 1.82 -7.38
CA GLY A 3 13.98 0.71 -6.43
C GLY A 3 12.54 0.29 -6.25
N THR A 4 12.31 -1.02 -6.22
CA THR A 4 11.04 -1.58 -5.76
C THR A 4 10.85 -1.19 -4.31
N THR A 5 9.87 -0.34 -4.04
CA THR A 5 9.48 0.03 -2.67
C THR A 5 8.54 -1.04 -2.12
N PHE A 6 8.80 -1.51 -0.90
CA PHE A 6 7.97 -2.50 -0.22
C PHE A 6 7.13 -1.82 0.86
N TYR A 7 5.82 -2.10 0.87
CA TYR A 7 4.89 -1.58 1.88
C TYR A 7 4.70 -2.63 2.98
N GLN A 8 5.28 -2.34 4.14
CA GLN A 8 5.29 -3.27 5.28
C GLN A 8 4.48 -2.66 6.42
N GLY A 9 3.43 -3.36 6.84
CA GLY A 9 2.56 -2.88 7.92
C GLY A 9 1.36 -3.80 8.18
N HIS A 10 0.91 -4.53 7.14
CA HIS A 10 -0.13 -5.54 7.34
C HIS A 10 0.45 -6.76 8.05
N SER A 11 -0.26 -7.24 9.07
CA SER A 11 0.14 -8.41 9.86
C SER A 11 -0.51 -9.71 9.37
N ASP A 12 -1.37 -9.63 8.34
CA ASP A 12 -2.10 -10.76 7.76
C ASP A 12 -2.29 -10.55 6.24
N ASN A 13 -2.97 -11.48 5.56
CA ASN A 13 -3.18 -11.48 4.11
C ASN A 13 -3.83 -10.20 3.60
N VAL A 14 -3.19 -9.57 2.61
CA VAL A 14 -3.77 -8.50 1.80
C VAL A 14 -4.68 -9.10 0.74
N PHE A 15 -5.93 -8.63 0.67
CA PHE A 15 -6.92 -9.11 -0.30
C PHE A 15 -7.23 -8.12 -1.41
N ALA A 16 -6.95 -6.83 -1.19
CA ALA A 16 -7.25 -5.78 -2.16
C ALA A 16 -6.17 -4.71 -2.15
N VAL A 17 -5.90 -4.17 -3.35
CA VAL A 17 -5.00 -3.03 -3.59
C VAL A 17 -5.65 -2.09 -4.60
N ALA A 18 -5.54 -0.79 -4.34
CA ALA A 18 -6.08 0.26 -5.21
C ALA A 18 -5.09 1.42 -5.32
N TRP A 19 -5.02 2.00 -6.52
CA TRP A 19 -4.29 3.23 -6.79
C TRP A 19 -5.21 4.44 -6.72
N SER A 20 -4.73 5.55 -6.18
CA SER A 20 -5.42 6.83 -6.36
C SER A 20 -5.41 7.24 -7.84
N PRO A 21 -6.45 7.95 -8.34
CA PRO A 21 -6.50 8.38 -9.74
C PRO A 21 -5.31 9.25 -10.17
N ASP A 22 -4.72 9.97 -9.23
CA ASP A 22 -3.54 10.82 -9.44
C ASP A 22 -2.20 10.10 -9.24
N GLY A 23 -2.22 8.79 -8.93
CA GLY A 23 -1.03 7.95 -8.76
C GLY A 23 -0.18 8.26 -7.53
N ARG A 24 -0.61 9.17 -6.65
CA ARG A 24 0.18 9.58 -5.47
C ARG A 24 0.06 8.63 -4.29
N PHE A 25 -1.01 7.84 -4.24
CA PHE A 25 -1.29 6.97 -3.11
C PHE A 25 -1.65 5.56 -3.55
N ILE A 26 -1.27 4.61 -2.70
CA ILE A 26 -1.71 3.22 -2.77
C ILE A 26 -2.50 2.95 -1.49
N ALA A 27 -3.66 2.31 -1.63
CA ALA A 27 -4.43 1.79 -0.52
C ALA A 27 -4.47 0.26 -0.59
N SER A 28 -4.42 -0.42 0.55
CA SER A 28 -4.68 -1.86 0.61
C SER A 28 -5.52 -2.24 1.82
N GLY A 29 -6.31 -3.30 1.64
CA GLY A 29 -7.13 -3.91 2.69
C GLY A 29 -6.64 -5.32 3.02
N SER A 30 -6.61 -5.64 4.32
CA SER A 30 -6.05 -6.90 4.85
C SER A 30 -7.00 -7.60 5.81
N ARG A 31 -6.76 -8.90 6.02
CA ARG A 31 -7.43 -9.70 7.05
C ARG A 31 -7.14 -9.24 8.48
N ASP A 32 -6.09 -8.44 8.68
CA ASP A 32 -5.78 -7.83 9.98
C ASP A 32 -6.78 -6.75 10.42
N ASN A 33 -7.87 -6.57 9.66
CA ASN A 33 -8.95 -5.61 9.89
C ASN A 33 -8.52 -4.16 9.70
N THR A 34 -7.44 -3.91 8.96
CA THR A 34 -6.98 -2.55 8.64
C THR A 34 -6.99 -2.26 7.15
N VAL A 35 -7.09 -0.96 6.86
CA VAL A 35 -6.76 -0.39 5.56
C VAL A 35 -5.55 0.51 5.77
N GLN A 36 -4.50 0.29 4.99
CA GLN A 36 -3.32 1.15 5.00
C GLN A 36 -3.23 1.95 3.71
N VAL A 37 -2.72 3.17 3.83
CA VAL A 37 -2.53 4.10 2.72
C VAL A 37 -1.10 4.62 2.77
N TRP A 38 -0.41 4.56 1.64
CA TRP A 38 0.97 5.01 1.51
C TRP A 38 1.13 5.97 0.36
N ASN A 39 2.11 6.86 0.47
CA ASN A 39 2.61 7.62 -0.64
C ASN A 39 3.39 6.71 -1.62
N ALA A 40 2.94 6.68 -2.87
CA ALA A 40 3.47 5.80 -3.90
C ALA A 40 4.94 6.08 -4.26
N THR A 41 5.39 7.31 -4.02
CA THR A 41 6.75 7.76 -4.36
C THR A 41 7.72 7.51 -3.21
N THR A 42 7.29 7.74 -1.97
CA THR A 42 8.18 7.68 -0.79
C THR A 42 8.08 6.38 0.00
N GLY A 43 7.03 5.57 -0.20
CA GLY A 43 6.88 4.31 0.54
C GLY A 43 6.33 4.46 1.96
N THR A 44 5.86 5.66 2.32
CA THR A 44 5.49 6.05 3.69
C THR A 44 4.00 6.33 3.80
#